data_AF-A0A843GC30-F1
#
_entry.id   AF-A0A843GC30-F1
#
_cell.length_a   1.000
_cell.length_b   1.000
_cell.length_c   1.000
_cell.angle_alpha   90.00
_cell.angle_beta   90.00
_cell.angle_gamma   90.00
#
_symmetry.space_group_name_H-M   'P 1'
#
loop_
_entity.id
_entity.type
_entity.pdbx_description
1 polymer ?
#
loop_
_entity_poly.entity_id
_entity_poly.type
_entity_poly.pdbx_seq_one_letter_code
_entity_poly.pdbx_strand_id
1 'polypeptide(L)'
;MYNDKEYNYDLIKGMNAIIISMNDERAYEEWIWTVPDQPTDSDFEDIADDVILFEETINEFIRIFNKYIKYGLFIQTTVADTEISKLFTGKRG
;
A
#
# COMPACT_ATOMS: atom_id res chain seq x y z
N MET A 1 10.39 -10.96 -20.56
CA MET A 1 10.53 -10.22 -19.29
C MET A 1 10.93 -11.26 -18.26
N TYR A 2 12.01 -11.05 -17.50
CA TYR A 2 12.37 -11.98 -16.41
C TYR A 2 11.23 -11.88 -15.38
N ASN A 3 10.45 -12.94 -15.25
CA ASN A 3 9.36 -13.04 -14.30
C ASN A 3 9.96 -13.48 -12.97
N ASP A 4 10.58 -12.54 -12.26
CA ASP A 4 11.12 -12.81 -10.94
C ASP A 4 9.97 -12.76 -9.95
N LYS A 5 9.42 -13.94 -9.63
CA LYS A 5 8.27 -14.10 -8.73
C LYS A 5 8.46 -13.34 -7.42
N GLU A 6 9.67 -13.38 -6.86
CA GLU A 6 9.99 -12.73 -5.60
C GLU A 6 9.87 -11.20 -5.73
N TYR A 7 10.39 -10.63 -6.81
CA TYR A 7 10.21 -9.22 -7.12
C TYR A 7 8.74 -8.84 -7.33
N ASN A 8 7.98 -9.65 -8.06
CA ASN A 8 6.56 -9.38 -8.32
C ASN A 8 5.74 -9.39 -7.02
N TYR A 9 5.98 -10.38 -6.16
CA TYR A 9 5.36 -10.51 -4.85
C TYR A 9 5.62 -9.28 -3.98
N ASP A 10 6.88 -8.88 -3.83
CA ASP A 10 7.26 -7.70 -3.04
C ASP A 10 6.63 -6.42 -3.59
N LEU A 11 6.53 -6.33 -4.92
CA LEU A 11 5.92 -5.19 -5.59
C LEU A 11 4.42 -5.07 -5.27
N ILE A 12 3.64 -6.15 -5.39
CA ILE A 12 2.20 -6.15 -5.11
C ILE A 12 1.95 -5.84 -3.63
N LYS A 13 2.77 -6.41 -2.73
CA LYS A 13 2.70 -6.08 -1.30
C LYS A 13 2.91 -4.60 -1.03
N GLY A 14 3.91 -4.00 -1.67
CA GLY A 14 4.16 -2.56 -1.59
C GLY A 14 2.99 -1.73 -2.10
N MET A 15 2.41 -2.11 -3.25
CA MET A 15 1.23 -1.45 -3.83
C MET A 15 0.03 -1.51 -2.87
N ASN A 16 -0.26 -2.69 -2.31
CA ASN A 16 -1.34 -2.88 -1.36
C ASN A 16 -1.16 -2.00 -0.10
N ALA A 17 0.05 -1.93 0.44
CA ALA A 17 0.36 -1.08 1.58
C ALA A 17 0.12 0.41 1.29
N ILE A 18 0.49 0.88 0.08
CA ILE A 18 0.25 2.26 -0.34
C ILE A 18 -1.26 2.55 -0.45
N ILE A 19 -2.03 1.64 -1.06
CA ILE A 19 -3.48 1.80 -1.23
C ILE A 19 -4.18 1.88 0.13
N ILE A 20 -3.88 0.96 1.06
CA ILE A 20 -4.45 0.96 2.41
C ILE A 20 -4.08 2.23 3.18
N SER A 21 -2.94 2.82 2.86
CA SER A 21 -2.49 4.09 3.45
C SER A 21 -3.09 5.33 2.77
N MET A 22 -3.97 5.21 1.76
CA MET A 22 -4.58 6.39 1.15
C MET A 22 -5.65 7.01 2.06
N ASN A 23 -5.71 8.34 2.11
CA ASN A 23 -6.70 9.06 2.93
C ASN A 23 -8.15 8.95 2.42
N ASP A 24 -8.36 8.40 1.22
CA ASP A 24 -9.68 8.26 0.61
C ASP A 24 -10.02 6.77 0.52
N GLU A 25 -10.97 6.31 1.33
CA GLU A 25 -11.37 4.91 1.44
C GLU A 25 -11.82 4.30 0.12
N ARG A 26 -12.32 5.12 -0.82
CA ARG A 26 -12.72 4.68 -2.16
C ARG A 26 -11.56 4.14 -2.99
N ALA A 27 -10.32 4.50 -2.64
CA ALA A 27 -9.14 3.89 -3.24
C ALA A 27 -9.06 2.40 -2.90
N TYR A 28 -9.32 2.05 -1.64
CA TYR A 28 -9.37 0.66 -1.19
C TYR A 28 -10.59 -0.07 -1.76
N GLU A 29 -11.76 0.56 -1.77
CA GLU A 29 -12.98 -0.02 -2.37
C GLU A 29 -12.83 -0.34 -3.87
N GLU A 30 -12.02 0.44 -4.61
CA GLU A 30 -11.70 0.12 -6.01
C GLU A 30 -10.64 -0.98 -6.12
N TRP A 31 -9.67 -1.03 -5.21
CA TRP A 31 -8.58 -1.99 -5.22
C TRP A 31 -9.03 -3.43 -4.96
N ILE A 32 -10.04 -3.61 -4.11
CA ILE A 32 -10.55 -4.94 -3.74
C ILE A 32 -11.18 -5.72 -4.91
N TRP A 33 -11.43 -5.07 -6.05
CA TRP A 33 -11.89 -5.74 -7.28
C TRP A 33 -10.78 -6.49 -8.01
N THR A 34 -9.51 -6.15 -7.73
CA THR A 34 -8.35 -6.73 -8.41
C THR A 34 -7.49 -7.54 -7.44
N VAL A 35 -7.27 -7.05 -6.23
CA VAL A 35 -6.61 -7.79 -5.15
C VAL A 35 -7.67 -8.16 -4.12
N PRO A 36 -7.74 -9.42 -3.63
CA PRO A 36 -8.75 -9.82 -2.65
C PRO A 36 -8.81 -8.91 -1.43
N ASP A 37 -10.00 -8.75 -0.84
CA ASP A 37 -10.16 -8.10 0.45
C ASP A 37 -9.31 -8.81 1.52
N GLN A 38 -8.60 -8.03 2.34
CA GLN A 38 -7.63 -8.52 3.33
C GLN A 38 -6.72 -9.64 2.79
N PRO A 39 -5.90 -9.35 1.76
CA PRO A 39 -5.13 -10.37 1.07
C PRO A 39 -4.09 -11.02 2.00
N THR A 40 -3.97 -12.34 1.88
CA THR A 40 -2.94 -13.15 2.53
C THR A 40 -1.67 -13.21 1.69
N ASP A 41 -0.60 -13.75 2.26
CA ASP A 41 0.64 -13.98 1.51
C ASP A 41 0.43 -14.90 0.30
N SER A 42 -0.47 -15.90 0.41
CA SER A 42 -0.81 -16.78 -0.70
C SER A 42 -1.48 -16.02 -1.84
N ASP A 43 -2.36 -15.06 -1.54
CA ASP A 43 -3.05 -14.27 -2.57
C ASP A 43 -2.04 -13.43 -3.36
N PHE A 44 -1.03 -12.87 -2.68
CA PHE A 44 0.05 -12.14 -3.35
C PHE A 44 0.95 -13.05 -4.19
N GLU A 45 1.22 -14.27 -3.74
CA GLU A 45 1.98 -15.26 -4.50
C GLU A 45 1.24 -15.70 -5.76
N ASP A 46 -0.08 -15.93 -5.67
CA ASP A 46 -0.93 -16.32 -6.79
C ASP A 46 -0.98 -15.23 -7.86
N ILE A 47 -1.09 -13.95 -7.45
CA ILE A 47 -1.00 -12.81 -8.38
C ILE A 47 0.39 -12.70 -8.98
N ALA A 48 1.46 -12.89 -8.21
CA ALA A 48 2.84 -12.77 -8.68
C ALA A 48 3.22 -13.85 -9.72
N ASP A 49 2.62 -15.03 -9.62
CA ASP A 49 2.84 -16.17 -10.52
C ASP A 49 2.12 -16.01 -11.86
N ASP A 50 0.98 -15.33 -11.89
CA ASP A 50 0.22 -15.08 -13.12
C ASP A 50 0.64 -13.74 -13.74
N VAL A 51 1.38 -13.81 -14.85
CA VAL A 51 1.88 -12.62 -15.58
C VAL A 51 0.75 -11.68 -15.99
N ILE A 52 -0.39 -12.20 -16.43
CA ILE A 52 -1.50 -11.38 -16.91
C ILE A 52 -2.15 -10.69 -15.71
N LEU A 53 -2.43 -11.45 -14.65
CA LEU A 53 -3.03 -10.90 -13.43
C LEU A 53 -2.12 -9.87 -12.75
N PHE A 54 -0.81 -10.10 -12.76
CA PHE A 54 0.18 -9.16 -12.27
C PHE A 54 0.19 -7.85 -13.07
N GLU A 55 0.21 -7.92 -14.40
CA GLU A 55 0.15 -6.73 -15.25
C GLU A 55 -1.15 -5.95 -15.05
N GLU A 56 -2.29 -6.63 -14.93
CA GLU A 56 -3.59 -6.03 -14.61
C GLU A 56 -3.56 -5.33 -13.24
N THR A 57 -2.96 -5.98 -12.24
CA THR A 57 -2.79 -5.44 -10.88
C THR A 57 -1.93 -4.16 -10.88
N ILE A 58 -0.83 -4.13 -11.63
CA ILE A 58 0.00 -2.94 -11.79
C ILE A 58 -0.78 -1.79 -12.42
N ASN A 59 -1.50 -2.08 -13.51
CA ASN A 59 -2.26 -1.07 -14.23
C ASN A 59 -3.36 -0.47 -13.35
N GLU A 60 -4.02 -1.32 -12.57
CA GLU A 60 -5.05 -0.89 -11.62
C GLU A 60 -4.46 -0.04 -10.49
N PHE A 61 -3.31 -0.45 -9.93
CA PHE A 61 -2.60 0.35 -8.94
C PHE A 61 -2.29 1.75 -9.49
N ILE A 62 -1.71 1.85 -10.70
CA ILE A 62 -1.38 3.14 -11.32
C ILE A 62 -2.64 4.01 -11.50
N ARG A 63 -3.76 3.39 -11.92
CA ARG A 63 -5.03 4.08 -12.11
C ARG A 63 -5.57 4.66 -10.79
N ILE A 64 -5.63 3.85 -9.74
CA ILE A 64 -6.14 4.24 -8.42
C ILE A 64 -5.20 5.26 -7.78
N PHE A 65 -3.88 5.01 -7.80
CA PHE A 65 -2.87 5.91 -7.27
C PHE A 65 -3.00 7.31 -7.87
N ASN A 66 -3.02 7.44 -9.19
CA ASN A 66 -3.16 8.74 -9.85
C ASN A 66 -4.49 9.43 -9.52
N LYS A 67 -5.55 8.66 -9.29
CA LYS A 67 -6.89 9.20 -8.96
C LYS A 67 -6.95 9.75 -7.53
N TYR A 68 -6.33 9.08 -6.57
CA TYR A 68 -6.55 9.34 -5.13
C TYR A 68 -5.35 9.93 -4.40
N ILE A 69 -4.11 9.82 -4.91
CA ILE A 69 -2.92 10.32 -4.21
C ILE A 69 -2.97 11.81 -3.86
N LYS A 70 -3.73 12.61 -4.63
CA LYS A 70 -3.97 14.04 -4.36
C LYS A 70 -4.63 14.32 -3.01
N TYR A 71 -5.29 13.33 -2.39
CA TYR A 71 -5.88 13.42 -1.06
C TYR A 71 -4.88 13.10 0.06
N GLY A 72 -3.67 12.69 -0.29
CA GLY A 72 -2.59 12.36 0.63
C GLY A 72 -2.63 10.92 1.13
N LEU A 73 -1.61 10.59 1.92
CA LEU A 73 -1.45 9.29 2.58
C LEU A 73 -1.55 9.47 4.10
N PHE A 74 -2.24 8.55 4.76
CA PHE A 74 -2.17 8.35 6.19
C PHE A 74 -1.00 7.41 6.50
N ILE A 75 0.09 7.99 6.98
CA ILE A 75 1.24 7.22 7.47
C ILE A 75 1.05 7.08 8.98
N GLN A 76 0.66 5.89 9.44
CA GLN A 76 0.62 5.61 10.87
C GLN A 76 2.05 5.65 11.41
N THR A 77 2.43 6.79 11.99
CA THR A 77 3.70 6.89 12.70
C THR A 77 3.54 6.20 14.05
N THR A 78 4.22 5.09 14.26
CA THR A 78 4.38 4.44 15.57
C THR A 78 5.39 5.15 16.46
N VAL A 79 5.73 6.41 16.14
CA VAL A 79 6.43 7.26 17.10
C VAL A 79 5.38 7.59 18.15
N ALA A 80 5.32 6.77 19.20
CA ALA A 80 4.46 6.99 20.34
C ALA A 80 4.51 8.49 20.68
N ASP A 81 3.36 9.16 20.65
CA ASP A 81 3.21 10.59 20.95
C ASP A 81 3.96 11.02 22.23
N THR A 82 4.22 10.04 23.11
CA THR A 82 5.05 10.13 24.30
C THR A 82 6.49 10.61 24.05
N GLU A 83 7.18 10.18 22.99
CA GLU A 83 8.56 10.59 22.70
C GLU A 83 8.62 11.95 21.98
N ILE A 84 7.66 12.22 21.09
CA ILE A 84 7.53 13.54 20.44
C ILE A 84 7.16 14.62 21.47
N SER A 85 6.27 14.31 22.41
CA SER A 85 5.91 15.23 23.50
C SER A 85 7.11 15.59 24.38
N LYS A 86 7.98 14.61 24.70
CA LYS A 86 9.21 14.86 25.48
C LYS A 86 10.18 15.82 24.78
N LEU A 87 10.25 15.79 23.45
CA LEU A 87 11.09 16.70 22.66
C LEU A 87 10.59 18.16 22.69
N PHE A 88 9.28 18.39 22.85
CA PHE A 88 8.70 19.74 22.89
C PHE A 88 8.41 20.26 24.31
N THR A 89 8.45 19.40 25.34
CA THR A 89 8.30 19.81 26.75
C THR A 89 9.63 20.01 27.50
N GLY A 90 10.77 19.77 26.83
CA GLY A 90 12.11 19.96 27.39
C GLY A 90 12.55 21.43 27.51
N LYS A 91 12.17 22.07 28.64
CA LYS A 91 12.75 23.28 29.25
C LYS A 91 12.82 24.57 28.41
N ARG A 92 11.81 25.45 28.61
CA ARG A 92 12.09 26.87 28.88
C ARG A 92 12.40 26.99 30.37
N GLY A 93 13.68 27.11 30.72
CA GLY A 93 14.18 27.39 32.06
C GLY A 93 15.50 28.14 31.93
#